data_AF-A0A0C3Q5G3-F1
#
_entry.id   AF-A0A0C3Q5G3-F1
#
_cell.length_a   1.000
_cell.length_b   1.000
_cell.length_c   1.000
_cell.angle_alpha   90.00
_cell.angle_beta   90.00
_cell.angle_gamma   90.00
#
_symmetry.space_group_name_H-M   'P 1'
#
loop_
_entity.id
_entity.type
_entity.pdbx_description
1 polymer ?
#
loop_
_entity_poly.entity_id
_entity_poly.type
_entity_poly.pdbx_seq_one_letter_code
_entity_poly.pdbx_strand_id
1 'polypeptide(L)'
;MKEKDLWVHSYRMPPDSNNSIKMEVGIEDCLHIEFEYNKSKYHLKDVIVGKIYFLLVRIRIKHMELSIIRRETTGAVPNQYNESETITKFEIMDGAPVRGETIPIRLFLGGFELTPTFRDVNKKFSTRY
;
A
#
# COMPACT_ATOMS: atom_id res chain seq x y z
N MET A 1 -31.71 -29.60 -8.66
CA MET A 1 -30.45 -29.17 -9.33
C MET A 1 -29.31 -29.30 -8.33
N LYS A 2 -28.13 -29.78 -8.74
CA LYS A 2 -26.93 -29.73 -7.90
C LYS A 2 -26.14 -28.48 -8.29
N GLU A 3 -25.88 -27.60 -7.33
CA GLU A 3 -25.04 -26.43 -7.53
C GLU A 3 -23.56 -26.83 -7.56
N LYS A 4 -22.74 -26.06 -8.29
CA LYS A 4 -21.31 -26.23 -8.35
C LYS A 4 -20.64 -24.87 -8.47
N ASP A 5 -19.74 -24.58 -7.54
CA ASP A 5 -18.99 -23.32 -7.52
C ASP A 5 -17.92 -23.28 -8.61
N LEU A 6 -17.70 -22.09 -9.15
CA LEU A 6 -16.71 -21.80 -10.18
C LEU A 6 -16.00 -20.48 -9.84
N TRP A 7 -14.69 -20.44 -10.08
CA TRP A 7 -13.90 -19.21 -9.93
C TRP A 7 -13.87 -18.42 -11.23
N VAL A 8 -14.01 -17.10 -11.13
CA VAL A 8 -13.88 -16.18 -12.26
C VAL A 8 -12.76 -15.18 -11.98
N HIS A 9 -11.80 -15.10 -12.90
CA HIS A 9 -10.73 -14.11 -12.84
C HIS A 9 -10.98 -13.01 -13.88
N SER A 10 -10.92 -11.75 -13.44
CA SER A 10 -10.95 -10.60 -14.34
C SER A 10 -9.52 -10.19 -14.69
N TYR A 11 -9.11 -10.46 -15.93
CA TYR A 11 -7.82 -10.02 -16.44
C TYR A 11 -7.89 -8.54 -16.84
N ARG A 12 -6.83 -7.78 -16.53
CA ARG A 12 -6.64 -6.41 -17.01
C ARG A 12 -5.29 -6.30 -17.68
N MET A 13 -5.26 -5.63 -18.82
CA MET A 13 -4.00 -5.28 -19.46
C MET A 13 -3.22 -4.28 -18.59
N PRO A 14 -1.89 -4.28 -18.67
CA PRO A 14 -1.07 -3.23 -18.06
C PRO A 14 -1.57 -1.85 -18.48
N PRO A 15 -1.59 -0.87 -17.57
CA PRO A 15 -2.00 0.48 -17.92
C PRO A 15 -0.96 1.13 -18.86
N ASP A 16 -1.42 1.95 -19.81
CA ASP A 16 -0.53 2.67 -20.75
C ASP A 16 0.45 3.60 -20.02
N SER A 17 0.05 4.10 -18.85
CA SER A 17 0.88 4.90 -17.95
C SER A 17 0.77 4.45 -16.50
N ASN A 18 1.90 4.45 -15.81
CA ASN A 18 2.01 4.05 -14.41
C ASN A 18 3.02 4.94 -13.70
N ASN A 19 2.55 6.09 -13.24
CA ASN A 19 3.40 7.11 -12.62
C ASN A 19 3.91 6.62 -11.26
N SER A 20 5.13 7.06 -10.92
CA SER A 20 5.68 6.94 -9.58
C SER A 20 4.83 7.71 -8.57
N ILE A 21 4.79 7.22 -7.33
CA ILE A 21 4.16 7.91 -6.21
C ILE A 21 5.26 8.59 -5.40
N LYS A 22 5.05 9.85 -5.05
CA LYS A 22 5.85 10.57 -4.06
C LYS A 22 4.94 11.01 -2.93
N MET A 23 5.37 10.77 -1.70
CA MET A 23 4.66 11.13 -0.48
C MET A 23 5.62 11.77 0.49
N GLU A 24 5.19 12.84 1.14
CA GLU A 24 5.97 13.56 2.14
C GLU A 24 5.26 13.51 3.48
N VAL A 25 6.04 13.27 4.53
CA VAL A 25 5.59 13.34 5.92
C VAL A 25 6.45 14.34 6.64
N GLY A 26 5.82 15.39 7.17
CA GLY A 26 6.50 16.50 7.81
C GLY A 26 5.87 16.88 9.14
N ILE A 27 6.73 17.18 10.12
CA ILE A 27 6.41 17.93 11.32
C ILE A 27 7.34 19.14 11.30
N GLU A 28 6.77 20.34 11.32
CA GLU A 28 7.50 21.60 11.25
C GLU A 28 8.68 21.62 12.23
N ASP A 29 9.85 22.03 11.73
CA ASP A 29 11.12 22.10 12.44
C ASP A 29 11.60 20.81 13.16
N CYS A 30 10.94 19.67 12.96
CA CYS A 30 11.19 18.44 13.72
C CYS A 30 11.51 17.23 12.83
N LEU A 31 10.72 16.99 11.79
CA LEU A 31 10.82 15.80 10.96
C LEU A 31 10.41 16.13 9.53
N HIS A 32 11.17 15.68 8.54
CA HIS A 32 10.76 15.72 7.14
C HIS A 32 11.33 14.49 6.43
N ILE A 33 10.43 13.63 5.98
CA ILE A 33 10.73 12.37 5.29
C ILE A 33 9.99 12.33 3.95
N GLU A 34 10.70 11.98 2.89
CA GLU A 34 10.15 11.70 1.57
C GLU A 34 10.11 10.19 1.33
N PHE A 35 9.00 9.71 0.77
CA PHE A 35 8.82 8.35 0.28
C PHE A 35 8.60 8.41 -1.23
N GLU A 36 9.34 7.62 -1.98
CA GLU A 36 9.16 7.46 -3.43
C GLU A 36 8.94 5.99 -3.76
N TYR A 37 7.90 5.69 -4.53
CA TYR A 37 7.61 4.36 -5.06
C TYR A 37 7.54 4.41 -6.59
N ASN A 38 8.04 3.37 -7.26
CA ASN A 38 8.23 3.37 -8.70
C ASN A 38 6.93 3.37 -9.52
N LYS A 39 5.81 2.90 -8.96
CA LYS A 39 4.51 2.79 -9.64
C LYS A 39 3.35 3.12 -8.71
N SER A 40 2.20 3.43 -9.30
CA SER A 40 0.92 3.61 -8.60
C SER A 40 -0.03 2.42 -8.73
N LYS A 41 0.26 1.51 -9.66
CA LYS A 41 -0.50 0.27 -9.89
C LYS A 41 0.48 -0.89 -9.96
N TYR A 42 0.19 -1.97 -9.24
CA TYR A 42 1.02 -3.17 -9.20
C TYR A 42 0.20 -4.39 -9.57
N HIS A 43 0.82 -5.32 -10.29
CA HIS A 43 0.26 -6.67 -10.45
C HIS A 43 0.41 -7.44 -9.13
N LEU A 44 -0.45 -8.45 -8.87
CA LEU A 44 -0.45 -9.22 -7.62
C LEU A 44 0.88 -9.91 -7.29
N LYS A 45 1.73 -10.12 -8.30
CA LYS A 45 3.07 -10.74 -8.19
C LYS A 45 4.21 -9.75 -8.48
N ASP A 46 3.91 -8.45 -8.57
CA ASP A 46 4.92 -7.43 -8.85
C ASP A 46 5.79 -7.15 -7.61
N VAL A 47 6.75 -6.25 -7.76
CA VAL A 47 7.61 -5.79 -6.68
C VAL A 47 7.46 -4.28 -6.52
N ILE A 48 7.12 -3.83 -5.31
CA ILE A 48 7.18 -2.41 -4.96
C ILE A 48 8.64 -2.06 -4.76
N VAL A 49 9.14 -1.15 -5.60
CA VAL A 49 10.50 -0.62 -5.49
C VAL A 49 10.41 0.85 -5.14
N GLY A 50 11.14 1.27 -4.12
CA GLY A 50 11.09 2.63 -3.65
C GLY A 50 12.30 3.04 -2.86
N LYS A 51 12.22 4.22 -2.26
CA LYS A 51 13.21 4.72 -1.30
C LYS A 51 12.56 5.67 -0.31
N ILE A 52 13.18 5.78 0.85
CA ILE A 52 12.87 6.75 1.89
C ILE A 52 14.05 7.70 1.97
N TYR A 53 13.80 8.99 1.99
CA TYR A 53 14.83 10.01 2.10
C TYR A 53 14.56 10.92 3.31
N PHE A 54 15.56 11.10 4.16
CA PHE A 54 15.45 11.84 5.42
C PHE A 54 15.98 13.27 5.24
N LEU A 55 15.09 14.24 4.99
CA LEU A 55 15.46 15.65 4.82
C LEU A 55 15.77 16.34 6.14
N LEU A 56 15.01 16.03 7.19
CA LEU A 56 15.17 16.59 8.52
C LEU A 56 14.85 15.52 9.57
N VAL A 57 15.75 15.32 10.53
CA VAL A 57 15.55 14.42 11.68
C VAL A 57 16.05 15.12 12.93
N ARG A 58 15.13 15.73 13.69
CA ARG A 58 15.40 16.36 15.00
C ARG A 58 14.68 15.68 16.16
N ILE A 59 13.81 14.72 15.86
CA ILE A 59 13.16 13.84 16.84
C ILE A 59 13.71 12.42 16.71
N ARG A 60 13.79 11.70 17.84
CA ARG A 60 14.21 10.29 17.82
C ARG A 60 13.07 9.42 17.29
N ILE A 61 13.32 8.74 16.19
CA ILE A 61 12.40 7.74 15.63
C ILE A 61 12.70 6.41 16.33
N LYS A 62 11.68 5.81 16.96
CA LYS A 62 11.83 4.53 17.66
C LYS A 62 11.59 3.34 16.75
N HIS A 63 10.61 3.46 15.85
CA HIS A 63 10.15 2.37 15.00
C HIS A 63 9.64 2.96 13.69
N MET A 64 9.92 2.27 12.58
CA MET A 64 9.36 2.58 11.28
C MET A 64 9.03 1.27 10.55
N GLU A 65 7.81 1.18 10.03
CA GLU A 65 7.34 0.03 9.26
C GLU A 65 6.52 0.47 8.04
N LEU A 66 6.57 -0.33 6.98
CA LEU A 66 5.69 -0.22 5.82
C LEU A 66 4.61 -1.29 5.95
N SER A 67 3.35 -0.92 5.82
CA SER A 67 2.23 -1.87 5.87
C SER A 67 1.44 -1.86 4.57
N ILE A 68 1.02 -3.05 4.11
CA ILE A 68 -0.05 -3.15 3.10
C ILE A 68 -1.36 -3.35 3.86
N ILE A 69 -2.31 -2.45 3.68
CA ILE A 69 -3.60 -2.48 4.38
C ILE A 69 -4.70 -2.70 3.37
N ARG A 70 -5.44 -3.80 3.50
CA ARG A 70 -6.65 -4.03 2.74
C ARG A 70 -7.81 -3.31 3.44
N ARG A 71 -8.55 -2.51 2.69
CA ARG A 71 -9.78 -1.87 3.15
C ARG A 71 -10.96 -2.39 2.34
N GLU A 72 -11.89 -3.03 3.03
CA GLU A 72 -13.16 -3.45 2.45
C GLU A 72 -14.27 -2.50 2.89
N THR A 73 -15.07 -2.06 1.93
CA THR A 73 -16.27 -1.26 2.17
C THR A 73 -17.46 -2.01 1.61
N THR A 74 -18.47 -2.30 2.44
CA THR A 74 -19.66 -3.06 2.04
C THR A 74 -20.93 -2.31 2.41
N GLY A 75 -21.94 -2.40 1.55
CA GLY A 75 -23.22 -1.70 1.71
C GLY A 75 -23.22 -0.31 1.09
N ALA A 76 -24.34 0.38 1.28
CA ALA A 76 -24.58 1.74 0.80
C ALA A 76 -25.13 2.59 1.95
N VAL A 77 -24.97 3.90 1.86
CA VAL A 77 -25.50 4.86 2.85
C VAL A 77 -27.02 4.61 3.04
N PRO A 78 -27.52 4.55 4.29
CA PRO A 78 -26.83 4.80 5.56
C PRO A 78 -26.08 3.61 6.17
N ASN A 79 -26.27 2.38 5.65
CA ASN A 79 -25.76 1.14 6.23
C ASN A 79 -24.43 0.70 5.57
N GLN A 80 -23.44 1.59 5.58
CA GLN A 80 -22.11 1.29 5.07
C GLN A 80 -21.21 0.75 6.19
N TYR A 81 -20.52 -0.36 5.91
CA TYR A 81 -19.55 -0.99 6.80
C TYR A 81 -18.16 -0.86 6.19
N ASN A 82 -17.15 -0.60 7.03
CA ASN A 82 -15.76 -0.53 6.61
C ASN A 82 -14.93 -1.46 7.50
N GLU A 83 -14.18 -2.35 6.87
CA GLU A 83 -13.24 -3.26 7.52
C GLU A 83 -11.82 -2.96 7.01
N SER A 84 -10.85 -3.04 7.91
CA SER A 84 -9.44 -2.81 7.59
C SER A 84 -8.60 -3.94 8.14
N GLU A 85 -7.79 -4.52 7.29
CA GLU A 85 -6.91 -5.65 7.60
C GLU A 85 -5.49 -5.28 7.21
N THR A 86 -4.54 -5.48 8.12
CA THR A 86 -3.12 -5.34 7.81
C THR A 86 -2.60 -6.65 7.23
N ILE A 87 -2.37 -6.69 5.92
CA ILE A 87 -1.93 -7.88 5.20
C ILE A 87 -0.49 -8.25 5.55
N THR A 88 0.36 -7.23 5.67
CA THR A 88 1.77 -7.40 6.04
C THR A 88 2.31 -6.14 6.69
N LYS A 89 3.32 -6.33 7.52
CA LYS A 89 4.14 -5.27 8.13
C LYS A 89 5.59 -5.59 7.81
N PHE A 90 6.28 -4.63 7.19
CA PHE A 90 7.69 -4.72 6.89
C PHE A 90 8.43 -3.69 7.73
N GLU A 91 9.17 -4.15 8.73
CA GLU A 91 10.01 -3.29 9.54
C GLU A 91 11.13 -2.71 8.67
N ILE A 92 11.23 -1.39 8.65
CA ILE A 92 12.16 -0.67 7.77
C ILE A 92 13.45 -0.36 8.52
N MET A 93 13.35 -0.08 9.82
CA MET A 93 14.42 0.53 10.58
C MET A 93 14.32 0.16 12.06
N ASP A 94 15.44 -0.27 12.62
CA ASP A 94 15.69 -0.42 14.06
C ASP A 94 16.88 0.49 14.43
N GLY A 95 16.64 1.82 14.47
CA GLY A 95 17.71 2.81 14.65
C GLY A 95 17.26 4.25 14.46
N ALA A 96 18.17 5.20 14.68
CA ALA A 96 17.92 6.63 14.48
C ALA A 96 18.54 7.06 13.14
N PRO A 97 17.73 7.42 12.13
CA PRO A 97 18.25 7.83 10.83
C PRO A 97 18.87 9.22 10.94
N VAL A 98 19.80 9.52 10.05
CA VAL A 98 20.43 10.85 9.98
C VAL A 98 19.92 11.65 8.77
N ARG A 99 20.06 12.96 8.86
CA ARG A 99 19.76 13.85 7.72
C ARG A 99 20.61 13.46 6.50
N GLY A 100 19.95 13.35 5.35
CA GLY A 100 20.57 12.96 4.08
C GLY A 100 20.64 11.45 3.85
N GLU A 101 20.22 10.63 4.82
CA GLU A 101 20.19 9.17 4.67
C GLU A 101 19.09 8.74 3.69
N THR A 102 19.36 7.67 2.93
CA THR A 102 18.40 7.04 2.03
C THR A 102 18.28 5.55 2.32
N ILE A 103 17.06 5.06 2.56
CA ILE A 103 16.78 3.63 2.74
C ILE A 103 16.06 3.11 1.50
N PRO A 104 16.63 2.18 0.73
CA PRO A 104 15.94 1.56 -0.40
C PRO A 104 14.85 0.59 0.08
N ILE A 105 13.71 0.57 -0.61
CA ILE A 105 12.58 -0.34 -0.35
C ILE A 105 12.45 -1.34 -1.50
N ARG A 106 12.31 -2.62 -1.16
CA ARG A 106 11.95 -3.68 -2.10
C ARG A 106 10.99 -4.68 -1.47
N LEU A 107 9.70 -4.58 -1.80
CA LEU A 107 8.64 -5.44 -1.25
C LEU A 107 8.03 -6.32 -2.34
N PHE A 108 8.17 -7.64 -2.21
CA PHE A 108 7.67 -8.62 -3.17
C PHE A 108 6.22 -8.97 -2.87
N LEU A 109 5.30 -8.70 -3.81
CA LEU A 109 3.86 -8.92 -3.59
C LEU A 109 3.44 -10.40 -3.72
N GLY A 110 4.22 -11.20 -4.47
CA GLY A 110 3.88 -12.60 -4.74
C GLY A 110 3.86 -13.52 -3.52
N GLY A 111 4.34 -13.06 -2.37
CA GLY A 111 4.29 -13.79 -1.09
C GLY A 111 3.02 -13.52 -0.26
N PHE A 112 2.12 -12.64 -0.71
CA PHE A 112 0.93 -12.25 0.04
C PHE A 112 -0.36 -12.66 -0.68
N GLU A 113 -1.39 -13.00 0.09
CA GLU A 113 -2.73 -13.32 -0.42
C GLU A 113 -3.52 -12.06 -0.79
N LEU A 114 -3.08 -11.42 -1.87
CA LEU A 114 -3.71 -10.22 -2.41
C LEU A 114 -4.76 -10.56 -3.46
N THR A 115 -5.80 -9.74 -3.50
CA THR A 115 -6.80 -9.70 -4.58
C THR A 115 -6.64 -8.42 -5.40
N PRO A 116 -7.16 -8.36 -6.64
CA PRO A 116 -7.20 -7.10 -7.38
C PRO A 116 -8.00 -6.03 -6.63
N THR A 117 -7.70 -4.76 -6.88
CA THR A 117 -8.58 -3.66 -6.43
C THR A 117 -9.94 -3.77 -7.10
N PHE A 118 -10.99 -3.88 -6.28
CA PHE A 118 -12.38 -3.88 -6.72
C PHE A 118 -13.02 -2.54 -6.35
N ARG A 119 -13.51 -1.81 -7.36
CA ARG A 119 -14.15 -0.50 -7.15
C ARG A 119 -15.63 -0.60 -7.48
N ASP A 120 -16.46 -0.31 -6.48
CA ASP A 120 -17.91 -0.15 -6.57
C ASP A 120 -18.61 -1.30 -7.31
N VAL A 121 -18.22 -2.55 -6.99
CA VAL A 121 -18.73 -3.74 -7.66
C VAL A 121 -20.22 -3.85 -7.41
N ASN A 122 -20.99 -3.68 -8.49
CA ASN A 122 -22.44 -3.59 -8.46
C ASN A 122 -22.98 -2.58 -7.43
N LYS A 123 -22.20 -1.54 -7.10
CA LYS A 123 -22.49 -0.58 -6.02
C LYS A 123 -22.74 -1.23 -4.65
N LYS A 124 -22.25 -2.45 -4.44
CA LYS A 124 -22.43 -3.20 -3.18
C LYS A 124 -21.18 -3.20 -2.32
N PHE A 125 -20.00 -3.30 -2.93
CA PHE A 125 -18.75 -3.31 -2.18
C PHE A 125 -17.56 -2.76 -2.97
N SER A 126 -16.49 -2.44 -2.24
CA SER A 126 -15.17 -2.11 -2.76
C SER A 126 -14.09 -2.80 -1.92
N THR A 127 -13.02 -3.25 -2.56
CA THR A 127 -11.79 -3.73 -1.90
C THR A 127 -10.61 -2.91 -2.42
N ARG A 128 -9.92 -2.21 -1.52
CA ARG A 128 -8.82 -1.28 -1.85
C ARG A 128 -7.58 -1.59 -1.01
N TYR A 129 -6.42 -1.15 -1.50
CA TYR A 129 -5.11 -1.26 -0.86
C TYR A 129 -4.44 0.10 -0.87
#